data_AF-A0A0T6BBG8-F1
#
_entry.id   AF-A0A0T6BBG8-F1
#
_cell.length_a   1.000
_cell.length_b   1.000
_cell.length_c   1.000
_cell.angle_alpha   90.00
_cell.angle_beta   90.00
_cell.angle_gamma   90.00
#
_symmetry.space_group_name_H-M   'P 1'
#
loop_
_entity.id
_entity.type
_entity.pdbx_description
1 polymer ?
#
loop_
_entity_poly.entity_id
_entity_poly.type
_entity_poly.pdbx_seq_one_letter_code
_entity_poly.pdbx_strand_id
1 'polypeptide(L)'
;LLCIEQNFMRMNAIFPIILLLTACLCQIALAANIGECKCWTRYEPRETNGVVQCHSQLTLLIVPCDIPQVPNCICKKAPVTSILTDKRGMWCSGSEEKWPCENVEEWNKYEKECKDERYCIPNSNKAD
;
A
#
# COMPACT_ATOMS: atom_id res chain seq x y z
N LEU A 1 31.98 -60.31 4.22
CA LEU A 1 30.61 -59.72 4.39
C LEU A 1 30.57 -58.72 5.56
N LEU A 2 31.61 -57.92 5.79
CA LEU A 2 31.69 -57.00 6.95
C LEU A 2 31.99 -55.52 6.56
N CYS A 3 32.24 -55.22 5.29
CA CYS A 3 32.46 -53.83 4.82
C CYS A 3 31.18 -53.12 4.36
N ILE A 4 30.04 -53.80 4.26
CA ILE A 4 28.79 -53.20 3.77
C ILE A 4 27.99 -52.57 4.93
N GLU A 5 28.08 -53.10 6.15
CA GLU A 5 27.28 -52.60 7.28
C GLU A 5 27.81 -51.29 7.89
N GLN A 6 29.09 -50.98 7.71
CA GLN A 6 29.68 -49.76 8.30
C GLN A 6 29.30 -48.48 7.56
N ASN A 7 28.85 -48.57 6.31
CA ASN A 7 28.36 -47.43 5.52
C ASN A 7 26.88 -47.12 5.80
N PHE A 8 26.10 -48.11 6.25
CA PHE A 8 24.67 -47.96 6.49
C PHE A 8 24.35 -47.12 7.74
N MET A 9 25.16 -47.24 8.80
CA MET A 9 24.98 -46.43 10.03
C MET A 9 25.34 -44.95 9.86
N ARG A 10 26.22 -44.59 8.91
CA ARG A 10 26.59 -43.17 8.68
C ARG A 10 25.53 -42.40 7.89
N MET A 11 24.79 -43.06 7.00
CA MET A 11 23.72 -42.43 6.21
C MET A 11 22.48 -42.07 7.06
N ASN A 12 22.17 -42.83 8.10
CA ASN A 12 21.02 -42.57 8.98
C ASN A 12 21.20 -41.33 9.89
N ALA A 13 22.44 -40.92 10.17
CA ALA A 13 22.69 -39.71 10.96
C ALA A 13 22.68 -38.42 10.12
N ILE A 14 22.99 -38.51 8.82
CA ILE A 14 23.09 -37.35 7.92
C ILE A 14 21.71 -36.95 7.39
N PHE A 15 20.83 -37.91 7.13
CA PHE A 15 19.48 -37.67 6.62
C PHE A 15 18.62 -36.74 7.51
N PRO A 16 18.54 -36.93 8.84
CA PRO A 16 17.76 -36.03 9.70
C PRO A 16 18.36 -34.63 9.75
N ILE A 17 19.69 -34.49 9.66
CA ILE A 17 20.37 -33.17 9.65
C ILE A 17 20.02 -32.41 8.37
N ILE A 18 20.05 -33.06 7.21
CA ILE A 18 19.65 -32.45 5.94
C ILE A 18 18.17 -32.05 5.99
N LEU A 19 17.31 -32.91 6.54
CA LEU A 19 15.87 -32.64 6.65
C LEU A 19 15.59 -31.44 7.59
N LEU A 20 16.33 -31.33 8.70
CA LEU A 20 16.26 -30.20 9.64
C LEU A 20 16.74 -28.89 8.98
N LEU A 21 17.83 -28.96 8.20
CA LEU A 21 18.37 -27.80 7.47
C LEU A 21 17.40 -27.32 6.39
N THR A 22 16.75 -28.23 5.65
CA THR A 22 15.76 -27.85 4.63
C THR A 22 14.48 -27.25 5.23
N ALA A 23 14.04 -27.71 6.40
CA ALA A 23 12.89 -27.12 7.10
C ALA A 23 13.20 -25.71 7.62
N CYS A 24 14.44 -25.45 8.05
CA CYS A 24 14.86 -24.14 8.56
C CYS A 24 14.95 -23.09 7.44
N LEU A 25 15.44 -23.46 6.26
CA LEU A 25 15.57 -22.54 5.11
C LEU A 25 14.21 -22.05 4.56
N CYS A 26 13.12 -22.80 4.78
CA CYS A 26 11.79 -22.41 4.30
C CYS A 26 11.11 -21.31 5.13
N GLN A 27 11.60 -21.03 6.35
CA GLN A 27 10.98 -20.02 7.23
C GLN A 27 11.48 -18.58 7.00
N ILE A 28 12.61 -18.42 6.31
CA ILE A 28 13.25 -17.09 6.15
C ILE A 28 12.60 -16.28 5.02
N ALA A 29 11.86 -16.92 4.10
CA ALA A 29 11.30 -16.26 2.92
C ALA A 29 10.04 -15.42 3.17
N LEU A 30 9.42 -15.49 4.36
CA LEU A 30 8.12 -14.85 4.63
C LEU A 30 8.15 -13.64 5.56
N ALA A 31 9.33 -13.23 6.05
CA ALA A 31 9.45 -11.95 6.73
C ALA A 31 9.47 -10.81 5.69
N ALA A 32 8.32 -10.53 5.09
CA ALA A 32 8.13 -9.31 4.33
C ALA A 32 8.36 -8.12 5.27
N ASN A 33 9.32 -7.26 4.94
CA ASN A 33 9.73 -6.14 5.78
C ASN A 33 8.58 -5.13 5.96
N ILE A 34 7.79 -5.28 7.03
CA ILE A 34 6.75 -4.31 7.46
C ILE A 34 7.33 -2.89 7.56
N GLY A 35 8.63 -2.76 7.85
CA GLY A 35 9.33 -1.48 8.00
C GLY A 35 9.48 -0.63 6.72
N GLU A 36 9.26 -1.20 5.53
CA GLU A 36 9.40 -0.46 4.27
C GLU A 36 8.09 0.22 3.81
N CYS A 37 6.96 -0.17 4.39
CA CYS A 37 5.64 0.36 4.02
C CYS A 37 5.42 1.78 4.57
N LYS A 38 5.29 2.78 3.68
CA LYS A 38 4.94 4.15 4.09
C LYS A 38 3.43 4.37 4.01
N CYS A 39 2.85 4.73 5.15
CA CYS A 39 1.43 5.04 5.29
C CYS A 39 1.19 6.53 5.50
N TRP A 40 -0.01 7.00 5.15
CA TRP A 40 -0.45 8.37 5.43
C TRP A 40 -0.58 8.63 6.93
N THR A 41 -0.69 9.90 7.31
CA THR A 41 -1.00 10.28 8.69
C THR A 41 -2.32 9.62 9.12
N ARG A 42 -2.34 9.02 10.32
CA ARG A 42 -3.48 8.24 10.87
C ARG A 42 -3.73 6.89 10.19
N TYR A 43 -2.77 6.38 9.44
CA TYR A 43 -2.78 5.01 8.95
C TYR A 43 -1.62 4.23 9.57
N GLU A 44 -1.84 2.95 9.82
CA GLU A 44 -0.83 2.03 10.36
C GLU A 44 -0.59 0.88 9.39
N PRO A 45 0.66 0.48 9.15
CA PRO A 45 0.96 -0.71 8.36
C PRO A 45 0.49 -1.96 9.13
N ARG A 46 -0.30 -2.81 8.48
CA ARG A 46 -0.72 -4.12 9.00
C ARG A 46 -0.59 -5.16 7.90
N GLU A 47 -0.19 -6.36 8.30
CA GLU A 47 -0.11 -7.51 7.41
C GLU A 47 -1.44 -8.26 7.41
N THR A 48 -2.04 -8.44 6.24
CA THR A 48 -3.22 -9.28 6.04
C THR A 48 -2.93 -10.26 4.90
N ASN A 49 -2.94 -11.56 5.18
CA ASN A 49 -2.68 -12.63 4.20
C ASN A 49 -1.33 -12.49 3.47
N GLY A 50 -0.26 -12.10 4.17
CA GLY A 50 1.07 -11.92 3.57
C GLY A 50 1.25 -10.62 2.78
N VAL A 51 0.25 -9.73 2.78
CA VAL A 51 0.33 -8.41 2.13
C VAL A 51 0.29 -7.33 3.20
N VAL A 52 1.31 -6.46 3.20
CA VAL A 52 1.34 -5.28 4.08
C VAL A 52 0.52 -4.17 3.43
N GLN A 53 -0.44 -3.62 4.17
CA GLN A 53 -1.31 -2.53 3.74
C GLN A 53 -1.47 -1.49 4.85
N CYS A 54 -1.87 -0.28 4.49
CA CYS A 54 -2.12 0.81 5.42
C CYS A 54 -3.58 0.81 5.85
N HIS A 55 -3.83 0.60 7.15
CA HIS A 55 -5.16 0.61 7.76
C HIS A 55 -5.43 1.94 8.44
N SER A 56 -6.57 2.57 8.15
CA SER A 56 -6.99 3.78 8.85
C SER A 56 -7.26 3.50 10.33
N GLN A 57 -6.80 4.40 11.21
CA GLN A 57 -7.08 4.32 12.64
C GLN A 57 -8.53 4.71 13.00
N LEU A 58 -9.20 5.48 12.12
CA LEU A 58 -10.51 6.08 12.39
C LEU A 58 -11.64 5.51 11.52
N THR A 59 -11.29 4.87 10.41
CA THR A 59 -12.26 4.32 9.44
C THR A 59 -11.86 2.88 9.08
N LEU A 60 -12.74 2.15 8.40
CA LEU A 60 -12.42 0.81 7.88
C LEU A 60 -11.69 0.86 6.51
N LEU A 61 -11.13 2.01 6.15
CA LEU A 61 -10.43 2.17 4.87
C LEU A 61 -9.06 1.50 4.94
N ILE A 62 -8.79 0.66 3.94
CA ILE A 62 -7.53 -0.05 3.73
C ILE A 62 -6.97 0.40 2.39
N VAL A 63 -5.73 0.88 2.38
CA VAL A 63 -5.03 1.34 1.17
C VAL A 63 -3.67 0.65 1.04
N PRO A 64 -3.16 0.41 -0.19
CA PRO A 64 -1.79 -0.04 -0.37
C PRO A 64 -0.75 0.91 0.22
N CYS A 65 0.44 0.37 0.49
CA CYS A 65 1.61 1.14 0.90
C CYS A 65 2.07 2.09 -0.21
N ASP A 66 2.79 3.16 0.17
CA ASP A 66 3.51 4.07 -0.73
C ASP A 66 2.62 4.78 -1.76
N ILE A 67 1.31 4.83 -1.53
CA ILE A 67 0.40 5.64 -2.32
C ILE A 67 0.62 7.12 -1.97
N PRO A 68 0.73 8.02 -2.95
CA PRO A 68 0.85 9.45 -2.68
C PRO A 68 -0.40 9.96 -1.95
N GLN A 69 -0.21 10.90 -1.03
CA GLN A 69 -1.33 11.49 -0.29
C GLN A 69 -2.15 12.40 -1.21
N VAL A 70 -3.47 12.23 -1.18
CA VAL A 70 -4.40 13.12 -1.90
C VAL A 70 -4.22 14.55 -1.37
N PRO A 71 -3.97 15.55 -2.24
CA PRO A 71 -3.83 16.92 -1.81
C PRO A 71 -5.17 17.49 -1.33
N ASN A 72 -5.14 18.39 -0.35
CA ASN A 72 -6.35 19.07 0.12
C ASN A 72 -6.81 20.08 -0.94
N CYS A 73 -8.08 20.04 -1.32
CA CYS A 73 -8.62 21.00 -2.29
C CYS A 73 -8.58 22.44 -1.73
N ILE A 74 -7.93 23.36 -2.45
CA ILE A 74 -7.92 24.79 -2.10
C ILE A 74 -8.97 25.54 -2.94
N CYS A 75 -9.82 26.31 -2.25
CA CYS A 75 -10.89 27.09 -2.85
C CYS A 75 -10.83 28.53 -2.33
N LYS A 76 -10.36 29.49 -3.15
CA LYS A 76 -10.27 30.91 -2.74
C LYS A 76 -11.54 31.69 -3.06
N LYS A 77 -12.35 31.26 -4.04
CA LYS A 77 -13.65 31.89 -4.34
C LYS A 77 -14.62 31.67 -3.18
N ALA A 78 -15.03 32.75 -2.50
CA ALA A 78 -16.06 32.71 -1.45
C ALA A 78 -17.45 33.01 -2.05
N PRO A 79 -18.55 32.44 -1.49
CA PRO A 79 -18.57 31.50 -0.38
C PRO A 79 -18.39 30.03 -0.83
N VAL A 80 -17.44 29.34 -0.19
CA VAL A 80 -17.30 27.88 -0.30
C VAL A 80 -18.19 27.24 0.77
N THR A 81 -19.11 26.37 0.36
CA THR A 81 -20.00 25.66 1.28
C THR A 81 -19.47 24.26 1.60
N SER A 82 -18.83 23.59 0.63
CA SER A 82 -18.31 22.23 0.81
C SER A 82 -17.28 21.84 -0.26
N ILE A 83 -16.59 20.72 -0.02
CA ILE A 83 -15.76 20.02 -1.01
C ILE A 83 -16.52 18.77 -1.46
N LEU A 84 -16.74 18.64 -2.75
CA LEU A 84 -17.41 17.48 -3.34
C LEU A 84 -16.38 16.56 -3.98
N THR A 85 -16.58 15.25 -3.87
CA THR A 85 -15.76 14.25 -4.55
C THR A 85 -16.66 13.39 -5.41
N ASP A 86 -16.37 13.32 -6.71
CA ASP A 86 -17.06 12.46 -7.67
C ASP A 86 -16.04 11.65 -8.49
N LYS A 87 -16.53 10.87 -9.45
CA LYS A 87 -15.68 10.04 -10.33
C LYS A 87 -14.74 10.87 -11.22
N ARG A 88 -15.03 12.16 -11.41
CA ARG A 88 -14.25 13.08 -12.24
C ARG A 88 -13.22 13.86 -11.42
N GLY A 89 -13.33 13.86 -10.09
CA GLY A 89 -12.31 14.38 -9.19
C GLY A 89 -12.88 15.04 -7.95
N MET A 90 -12.07 15.90 -7.35
CA MET A 90 -12.46 16.70 -6.19
C MET A 90 -12.77 18.15 -6.62
N TRP A 91 -13.83 18.73 -6.08
CA TRP A 91 -14.39 20.00 -6.51
C TRP A 91 -14.67 20.91 -5.33
N CYS A 92 -14.47 22.21 -5.54
CA CYS A 92 -15.04 23.24 -4.69
C CYS A 92 -16.54 23.37 -5.00
N SER A 93 -17.38 23.49 -3.98
CA SER A 93 -18.80 23.75 -4.13
C SER A 93 -19.20 24.98 -3.32
N GLY A 94 -19.94 25.87 -3.97
CA GLY A 94 -20.68 26.97 -3.35
C GLY A 94 -22.18 26.67 -3.34
N SER A 95 -23.00 27.70 -3.11
CA SER A 95 -24.46 27.56 -3.02
C SER A 95 -25.11 27.05 -4.30
N GLU A 96 -24.59 27.45 -5.48
CA GLU A 96 -25.19 27.13 -6.78
C GLU A 96 -24.17 26.67 -7.83
N GLU A 97 -22.88 26.73 -7.53
CA GLU A 97 -21.81 26.44 -8.49
C GLU A 97 -20.82 25.44 -7.91
N LYS A 98 -20.32 24.56 -8.79
CA LYS A 98 -19.13 23.74 -8.54
C LYS A 98 -18.01 24.21 -9.46
N TRP A 99 -16.78 24.23 -8.96
CA TRP A 99 -15.60 24.57 -9.76
C TRP A 99 -14.38 23.75 -9.31
N PRO A 100 -13.35 23.61 -10.16
CA PRO A 100 -12.17 22.83 -9.84
C PRO A 100 -11.37 23.37 -8.65
N CYS A 101 -10.56 22.50 -8.03
CA CYS A 101 -9.60 22.93 -7.01
C CYS A 101 -8.51 23.82 -7.60
N GLU A 102 -8.15 24.89 -6.89
CA GLU A 102 -7.23 25.92 -7.38
C GLU A 102 -5.75 25.59 -7.12
N ASN A 103 -5.44 24.56 -6.33
CA ASN A 103 -4.07 24.07 -6.09
C ASN A 103 -3.59 23.13 -7.20
N VAL A 104 -3.67 23.58 -8.46
CA VAL A 104 -3.41 22.78 -9.66
C VAL A 104 -2.02 22.14 -9.65
N GLU A 105 -1.00 22.83 -9.12
CA GLU A 105 0.37 22.31 -9.06
C GLU A 105 0.50 21.07 -8.17
N GLU A 106 -0.16 21.06 -7.01
CA GLU A 106 -0.16 19.91 -6.10
C GLU A 106 -0.88 18.72 -6.72
N TRP A 107 -2.02 18.95 -7.37
CA TRP A 107 -2.75 17.92 -8.11
C TRP A 107 -1.93 17.34 -9.26
N ASN A 108 -1.22 18.18 -10.01
CA ASN A 108 -0.34 17.72 -11.09
C ASN A 108 0.84 16.90 -10.56
N LYS A 109 1.35 17.21 -9.37
CA LYS A 109 2.39 16.41 -8.72
C LYS A 109 1.83 15.06 -8.27
N TYR A 110 0.68 15.07 -7.59
CA TYR A 110 -0.02 13.86 -7.15
C TYR A 110 -0.29 12.90 -8.32
N GLU A 111 -0.81 13.41 -9.44
CA GLU A 111 -1.12 12.60 -10.62
C GLU A 111 0.12 11.94 -11.23
N LYS A 112 1.28 12.59 -11.18
CA LYS A 112 2.55 12.00 -11.65
C LYS A 112 3.07 10.90 -10.72
N GLU A 113 2.83 11.03 -9.42
CA GLU A 113 3.26 10.07 -8.42
C GLU A 113 2.28 8.89 -8.29
N CYS A 114 1.01 9.10 -8.63
CA CYS A 114 -0.05 8.12 -8.46
C CYS A 114 -0.10 7.16 -9.65
N LYS A 115 0.43 5.94 -9.45
CA LYS A 115 0.60 4.94 -10.51
C LYS A 115 -0.58 3.97 -10.67
N ASP A 116 -1.44 3.84 -9.66
CA ASP A 116 -2.55 2.88 -9.65
C ASP A 116 -3.90 3.57 -9.66
N GLU A 117 -4.52 3.62 -10.84
CA GLU A 117 -5.80 4.29 -11.09
C GLU A 117 -6.93 3.88 -10.15
N ARG A 118 -6.87 2.68 -9.54
CA ARG A 118 -7.91 2.22 -8.60
C ARG A 118 -7.91 3.00 -7.28
N TYR A 119 -6.79 3.60 -6.93
CA TYR A 119 -6.61 4.35 -5.69
C TYR A 119 -6.38 5.85 -5.93
N CYS A 120 -6.19 6.26 -7.19
CA CYS A 120 -5.95 7.64 -7.56
C CYS A 120 -7.25 8.43 -7.73
N ILE A 121 -7.32 9.62 -7.13
CA ILE A 121 -8.40 10.57 -7.38
C ILE A 121 -8.01 11.47 -8.57
N PRO A 122 -8.81 11.52 -9.65
CA PRO A 122 -8.47 12.34 -10.81
C PRO A 122 -8.54 13.84 -10.48
N ASN A 123 -7.74 14.63 -11.20
CA ASN A 123 -7.75 16.08 -11.11
C ASN A 123 -9.00 16.63 -11.83
N SER A 124 -9.88 17.31 -11.10
CA SER A 124 -11.11 17.91 -11.66
C SER A 124 -10.84 18.97 -12.73
N ASN A 125 -9.66 19.57 -12.75
CA ASN A 125 -9.25 20.51 -13.81
C ASN A 125 -9.12 19.86 -15.20
N LYS A 126 -9.15 18.53 -15.30
CA LYS A 126 -9.09 17.77 -16.56
C LYS A 126 -10.43 17.13 -16.93
N ALA A 127 -11.49 17.44 -16.21
CA ALA A 127 -12.81 16.90 -16.50
C ALA A 127 -13.48 17.69 -17.63
N ASP A 128 -13.40 17.14 -18.85
CA ASP A 128 -14.12 17.61 -20.03
C ASP A 128 -15.65 17.38 -19.93
#